data_AF-A0A0D9SBL6-F1
#
_entry.id   AF-A0A0D9SBL6-F1
#
_cell.length_a   1.000
_cell.length_b   1.000
_cell.length_c   1.000
_cell.angle_alpha   90.00
_cell.angle_beta   90.00
_cell.angle_gamma   90.00
#
_symmetry.space_group_name_H-M   'P 1'
#
loop_
_entity.id
_entity.type
_entity.pdbx_description
1 polymer ?
#
loop_
_entity_poly.entity_id
_entity_poly.type
_entity_poly.pdbx_seq_one_letter_code
_entity_poly.pdbx_strand_id
1 'polypeptide(L)'
;MCVICFVKALVHVFKIYLTASYTYTFRRWPVAFRWDDVRAAGGSSSHRALTCAAAAAGVWLLRDEALGGDALGRPPRGVRSQAQCLLQQLRELPGQLASYALAHSLGRWLVYPGSVSLMTRALLPLLQQGQERLVERYHGRRAKLVACDGNEIDTMFMDRRQHPGSHGHGLRLVICCEGNAGFYEMGCLSAPLEAGYSVLGWNHPGFGGSTGVPFPQHDANAMDVVVQYALHRLHFSRAHVVVYGWSVGGFTATWATMTYPGLGALVLDATFDDLVPLALKVMPHSWKGLVVRTVREHFNLNVAEQLCCYPGPVLLLRRTQDDVVSTSGRLRPLSPGGVEGNRGNELLLRLLEHRYPAVMAPEGRAVVTRWLRAGSLAQEAAFYARYRVDEEWCLALLRSYRARCEEELEGEEAQGPHGPAFPWLVGQGLSSRRRRRLALFLARKHLKNVEATHFSPLEPEEFQLPWGL
;
A
#
# COMPACT_ATOMS: atom_id res chain seq x y z
N MET A 1 -7.50 34.97 -3.48
CA MET A 1 -6.12 35.33 -3.07
C MET A 1 -5.19 35.05 -4.25
N CYS A 2 -4.43 36.05 -4.70
CA CYS A 2 -3.60 35.94 -5.90
C CYS A 2 -2.40 35.00 -5.66
N VAL A 3 -2.08 34.12 -6.63
CA VAL A 3 -0.98 33.13 -6.57
C VAL A 3 0.36 33.78 -6.17
N ILE A 4 0.57 35.03 -6.57
CA ILE A 4 1.77 35.81 -6.25
C ILE A 4 1.85 36.17 -4.76
N CYS A 5 0.72 36.42 -4.10
CA CYS A 5 0.68 36.74 -2.67
C CYS A 5 0.89 35.49 -1.81
N PHE A 6 0.41 34.32 -2.26
CA PHE A 6 0.67 33.03 -1.61
C PHE A 6 2.15 32.65 -1.70
N VAL A 7 2.77 32.79 -2.87
CA VAL A 7 4.21 32.53 -3.06
C VAL A 7 5.08 33.48 -2.22
N LYS A 8 4.72 34.77 -2.11
CA LYS A 8 5.45 35.72 -1.25
C LYS A 8 5.31 35.41 0.23
N ALA A 9 4.12 35.01 0.70
CA ALA A 9 3.91 34.57 2.07
C ALA A 9 4.69 33.28 2.37
N LEU A 10 4.69 32.33 1.43
CA LEU A 10 5.50 31.11 1.51
C LEU A 10 7.00 31.47 1.61
N VAL A 11 7.52 32.32 0.73
CA VAL A 11 8.94 32.72 0.74
C VAL A 11 9.32 33.40 2.05
N HIS A 12 8.44 34.20 2.65
CA HIS A 12 8.71 34.85 3.94
C HIS A 12 8.72 33.85 5.11
N VAL A 13 7.78 32.90 5.12
CA VAL A 13 7.76 31.78 6.08
C VAL A 13 8.99 30.89 5.87
N PHE A 14 9.32 30.51 4.64
CA PHE A 14 10.53 29.75 4.31
C PHE A 14 11.80 30.48 4.76
N LYS A 15 11.88 31.81 4.62
CA LYS A 15 13.04 32.60 5.05
C LYS A 15 13.23 32.59 6.58
N ILE A 16 12.14 32.68 7.35
CA ILE A 16 12.16 32.62 8.81
C ILE A 16 12.50 31.21 9.31
N TYR A 17 11.98 30.17 8.66
CA TYR A 17 12.20 28.78 9.05
C TYR A 17 13.58 28.23 8.61
N LEU A 18 14.16 28.74 7.52
CA LEU A 18 15.52 28.38 7.07
C LEU A 18 16.62 28.93 7.99
N THR A 19 16.38 30.00 8.75
CA THR A 19 17.36 30.59 9.70
C THR A 19 17.37 29.91 11.07
N ALA A 20 16.41 29.03 11.36
CA ALA A 20 16.37 28.31 12.62
C ALA A 20 17.27 27.07 12.55
N SER A 21 18.37 27.10 13.30
CA SER A 21 19.32 25.99 13.40
C SER A 21 18.76 24.91 14.32
N TYR A 22 17.95 24.00 13.77
CA TYR A 22 17.43 22.87 14.53
C TYR A 22 18.36 21.66 14.39
N THR A 23 19.03 21.29 15.48
CA THR A 23 19.86 20.09 15.57
C THR A 23 18.98 18.87 15.77
N TYR A 24 18.81 18.08 14.70
CA TYR A 24 18.04 16.83 14.75
C TYR A 24 18.83 15.77 15.56
N THR A 25 18.39 15.53 16.80
CA THR A 25 19.06 14.69 17.82
C THR A 25 19.14 13.20 17.45
N PHE A 26 18.40 12.77 16.43
CA PHE A 26 18.25 11.36 16.09
C PHE A 26 19.54 10.64 15.68
N ARG A 27 20.52 11.33 15.07
CA ARG A 27 21.82 10.71 14.75
C ARG A 27 22.51 10.11 15.98
N ARG A 28 22.34 10.72 17.16
CA ARG A 28 22.92 10.24 18.42
C ARG A 28 21.99 9.29 19.20
N TRP A 29 20.78 9.05 18.70
CA TRP A 29 19.83 8.14 19.34
C TRP A 29 20.34 6.70 19.26
N PRO A 30 20.27 5.92 20.35
CA PRO A 30 20.73 4.54 20.35
C PRO A 30 19.90 3.67 19.41
N VAL A 31 20.56 2.72 18.75
CA VAL A 31 19.88 1.68 17.95
C VAL A 31 19.10 0.77 18.89
N ALA A 32 17.80 0.64 18.65
CA ALA A 32 16.92 -0.18 19.47
C ALA A 32 16.77 -1.63 18.93
N PHE A 33 16.91 -1.81 17.62
CA PHE A 33 16.78 -3.09 16.94
C PHE A 33 17.43 -3.03 15.54
N ARG A 34 17.95 -4.17 15.08
CA ARG A 34 18.54 -4.33 13.76
C ARG A 34 17.92 -5.51 13.03
N TRP A 35 17.88 -5.44 11.70
CA TRP A 35 17.38 -6.52 10.85
C TRP A 35 18.11 -7.88 11.06
N ASP A 36 19.35 -7.86 11.56
CA ASP A 36 20.17 -9.04 11.80
C ASP A 36 20.06 -9.61 13.23
N ASP A 37 19.39 -8.92 14.15
CA ASP A 37 19.22 -9.35 15.54
C ASP A 37 18.52 -10.71 15.65
N VAL A 38 17.59 -11.01 14.72
CA VAL A 38 16.84 -12.29 14.69
C VAL A 38 17.75 -13.47 14.34
N ARG A 39 18.75 -13.25 13.46
CA ARG A 39 19.70 -14.30 13.05
C ARG A 39 20.74 -14.59 14.11
N ALA A 40 21.16 -13.57 14.86
CA ALA A 40 22.11 -13.71 15.96
C ALA A 40 21.54 -14.49 17.16
N ALA A 41 20.22 -14.52 17.32
CA ALA A 41 19.53 -15.16 18.46
C ALA A 41 19.23 -16.67 18.29
N GLY A 42 19.76 -17.34 17.25
CA GLY A 42 19.72 -18.82 17.15
C GLY A 42 18.36 -19.45 16.79
N GLY A 43 17.38 -18.67 16.33
CA GLY A 43 16.07 -19.17 15.93
C GLY A 43 16.07 -19.75 14.51
N SER A 44 16.11 -21.08 14.40
CA SER A 44 15.72 -21.81 13.19
C SER A 44 14.23 -21.61 12.91
N SER A 45 13.86 -20.49 12.26
CA SER A 45 12.55 -20.31 11.63
C SER A 45 12.63 -20.82 10.19
N SER A 46 11.91 -21.90 9.90
CA SER A 46 11.78 -22.53 8.57
C SER A 46 11.12 -21.65 7.50
N HIS A 47 10.67 -20.43 7.82
CA HIS A 47 10.32 -19.44 6.81
C HIS A 47 11.57 -18.69 6.36
N ARG A 48 12.16 -19.13 5.25
CA ARG A 48 13.14 -18.32 4.50
C ARG A 48 12.46 -17.01 4.09
N ALA A 49 12.63 -15.96 4.90
CA ALA A 49 12.54 -14.59 4.40
C ALA A 49 13.44 -14.53 3.16
N LEU A 50 12.85 -14.27 2.00
CA LEU A 50 13.56 -14.20 0.73
C LEU A 50 14.77 -13.28 0.94
N THR A 51 15.98 -13.86 0.86
CA THR A 51 17.22 -13.08 0.90
C THR A 51 17.09 -11.89 -0.06
N CYS A 52 17.69 -10.74 0.21
CA CYS A 52 17.55 -9.54 -0.64
C CYS A 52 17.75 -9.83 -2.16
N ALA A 53 18.57 -10.84 -2.52
CA ALA A 53 18.72 -11.32 -3.88
C ALA A 53 17.47 -12.03 -4.45
N ALA A 54 16.74 -12.79 -3.62
CA ALA A 54 15.51 -13.48 -3.98
C ALA A 54 14.27 -12.57 -3.93
N ALA A 55 14.25 -11.56 -3.06
CA ALA A 55 13.23 -10.50 -3.10
C ALA A 55 13.42 -9.60 -4.33
N ALA A 56 14.67 -9.23 -4.63
CA ALA A 56 15.01 -8.60 -5.91
C ALA A 56 14.64 -9.53 -7.08
N ALA A 57 15.01 -10.81 -7.05
CA ALA A 57 14.64 -11.77 -8.09
C ALA A 57 13.13 -11.95 -8.23
N GLY A 58 12.35 -11.89 -7.15
CA GLY A 58 10.88 -11.89 -7.20
C GLY A 58 10.30 -10.66 -7.89
N VAL A 59 10.87 -9.48 -7.64
CA VAL A 59 10.54 -8.24 -8.36
C VAL A 59 10.98 -8.30 -9.83
N TRP A 60 12.10 -8.94 -10.14
CA TRP A 60 12.58 -9.18 -11.51
C TRP A 60 11.80 -10.30 -12.24
N LEU A 61 11.32 -11.33 -11.54
CA LEU A 61 10.49 -12.41 -12.08
C LEU A 61 9.07 -11.91 -12.41
N LEU A 62 8.49 -11.08 -11.55
CA LEU A 62 7.22 -10.38 -11.83
C LEU A 62 7.33 -9.46 -13.06
N ARG A 63 8.53 -8.89 -13.32
CA ARG A 63 8.82 -8.09 -14.53
C ARG A 63 8.81 -8.93 -15.81
N ASP A 64 9.15 -10.22 -15.73
CA ASP A 64 9.13 -11.14 -16.88
C ASP A 64 7.74 -11.76 -17.12
N GLU A 65 6.96 -12.03 -16.07
CA GLU A 65 5.57 -12.48 -16.19
C GLU A 65 4.60 -11.37 -16.65
N ALA A 66 4.83 -10.10 -16.29
CA ALA A 66 4.02 -8.97 -16.74
C ALA A 66 4.10 -8.70 -18.26
N LEU A 67 5.00 -9.37 -18.99
CA LEU A 67 5.06 -9.40 -20.45
C LEU A 67 4.34 -10.62 -21.07
N GLY A 68 3.69 -11.46 -20.27
CA GLY A 68 3.04 -12.70 -20.69
C GLY A 68 1.51 -12.62 -20.65
N GLY A 69 0.90 -12.31 -21.79
CA GLY A 69 -0.54 -12.44 -22.01
C GLY A 69 -0.85 -12.79 -23.46
N ASP A 70 -0.98 -14.10 -23.69
CA ASP A 70 -1.56 -14.80 -24.85
C ASP A 70 -0.86 -14.70 -26.22
N ALA A 71 -0.15 -15.77 -26.59
CA ALA A 71 0.17 -16.10 -27.97
C ALA A 71 0.32 -17.63 -28.13
N LEU A 72 -0.81 -18.33 -28.14
CA LEU A 72 -0.92 -19.61 -28.86
C LEU A 72 -0.57 -19.34 -30.34
N GLY A 73 0.67 -19.64 -30.72
CA GLY A 73 1.14 -19.58 -32.10
C GLY A 73 2.44 -18.83 -32.38
N ARG A 74 3.51 -19.02 -31.58
CA ARG A 74 4.87 -18.56 -31.97
C ARG A 74 5.81 -19.75 -32.25
N PRO A 75 6.55 -19.74 -33.38
CA PRO A 75 7.50 -20.79 -33.71
C PRO A 75 8.72 -20.73 -32.76
N PRO A 76 9.51 -21.82 -32.66
CA PRO A 76 10.58 -21.93 -31.67
C PRO A 76 11.57 -20.77 -31.79
N ARG A 77 11.94 -20.17 -30.64
CA ARG A 77 12.90 -19.07 -30.55
C ARG A 77 14.25 -19.50 -31.13
N GLY A 78 14.57 -19.00 -32.32
CA GLY A 78 15.89 -19.11 -32.91
C GLY A 78 16.95 -18.43 -32.02
N VAL A 79 18.12 -19.06 -31.95
CA VAL A 79 19.31 -18.57 -31.24
C VAL A 79 19.70 -17.19 -31.82
N ARG A 80 19.37 -16.11 -31.12
CA ARG A 80 19.79 -14.75 -31.50
C ARG A 80 21.30 -14.61 -31.31
N SER A 81 21.99 -14.04 -32.30
CA SER A 81 23.44 -13.85 -32.21
C SER A 81 23.80 -12.79 -31.16
N GLN A 82 24.91 -13.03 -30.44
CA GLN A 82 25.43 -12.16 -29.38
C GLN A 82 25.62 -10.69 -29.85
N ALA A 83 25.98 -10.49 -31.11
CA ALA A 83 26.15 -9.17 -31.73
C ALA A 83 24.84 -8.38 -31.87
N GLN A 84 23.71 -9.06 -32.14
CA GLN A 84 22.39 -8.42 -32.20
C GLN A 84 21.92 -8.00 -30.80
N CYS A 85 22.30 -8.75 -29.76
CA CYS A 85 22.04 -8.39 -28.37
C CYS A 85 22.84 -7.15 -27.94
N LEU A 86 24.14 -7.09 -28.28
CA LEU A 86 25.01 -5.94 -28.02
C LEU A 86 24.55 -4.66 -28.73
N LEU A 87 24.17 -4.76 -30.02
CA LEU A 87 23.63 -3.63 -30.77
C LEU A 87 22.31 -3.11 -30.17
N GLN A 88 21.47 -4.01 -29.68
CA GLN A 88 20.24 -3.63 -29.00
C GLN A 88 20.52 -2.95 -27.66
N GLN A 89 21.49 -3.44 -26.87
CA GLN A 89 21.92 -2.81 -25.62
C GLN A 89 22.47 -1.40 -25.83
N LEU A 90 23.31 -1.19 -26.84
CA LEU A 90 23.85 0.13 -27.18
C LEU A 90 22.76 1.11 -27.63
N ARG A 91 21.76 0.62 -28.37
CA ARG A 91 20.63 1.44 -28.82
C ARG A 91 19.70 1.85 -27.66
N GLU A 92 19.58 1.03 -26.63
CA GLU A 92 18.76 1.32 -25.45
C GLU A 92 19.48 2.18 -24.39
N LEU A 93 20.81 2.24 -24.44
CA LEU A 93 21.67 2.91 -23.47
C LEU A 93 21.34 4.41 -23.23
N PRO A 94 21.09 5.24 -24.26
CA PRO A 94 20.74 6.65 -24.03
C PRO A 94 19.43 6.80 -23.24
N GLY A 95 18.44 5.93 -23.52
CA GLY A 95 17.17 5.91 -22.81
C GLY A 95 17.33 5.43 -21.36
N GLN A 96 18.21 4.45 -21.12
CA GLN A 96 18.56 3.98 -19.77
C GLN A 96 19.22 5.09 -18.95
N LEU A 97 20.20 5.80 -19.53
CA LEU A 97 20.88 6.90 -18.85
C LEU A 97 19.93 8.06 -18.55
N ALA A 98 19.05 8.42 -19.50
CA ALA A 98 18.03 9.46 -19.27
C ALA A 98 17.02 9.04 -18.18
N SER A 99 16.59 7.77 -18.21
CA SER A 99 15.70 7.17 -17.20
C SER A 99 16.35 7.23 -15.81
N TYR A 100 17.60 6.79 -15.71
CA TYR A 100 18.38 6.84 -14.48
C TYR A 100 18.57 8.28 -13.97
N ALA A 101 18.97 9.20 -14.84
CA ALA A 101 19.14 10.61 -14.47
C ALA A 101 17.84 11.23 -13.96
N LEU A 102 16.71 10.98 -14.64
CA LEU A 102 15.39 11.44 -14.22
C LEU A 102 15.01 10.81 -12.88
N ALA A 103 15.23 9.50 -12.70
CA ALA A 103 14.90 8.79 -11.48
C ALA A 103 15.68 9.32 -10.27
N HIS A 104 16.98 9.57 -10.42
CA HIS A 104 17.85 10.01 -9.34
C HIS A 104 17.83 11.53 -9.10
N SER A 105 16.98 12.28 -9.81
CA SER A 105 16.80 13.74 -9.66
C SER A 105 15.32 14.11 -9.45
N LEU A 106 14.69 14.76 -10.43
CA LEU A 106 13.33 15.29 -10.37
C LEU A 106 12.29 14.19 -10.16
N GLY A 107 12.48 13.02 -10.78
CA GLY A 107 11.55 11.88 -10.67
C GLY A 107 11.36 11.46 -9.22
N ARG A 108 12.45 11.26 -8.46
CA ARG A 108 12.39 10.94 -7.03
C ARG A 108 11.67 12.01 -6.23
N TRP A 109 11.90 13.29 -6.52
CA TRP A 109 11.26 14.39 -5.79
C TRP A 109 9.75 14.47 -6.05
N LEU A 110 9.30 14.10 -7.25
CA LEU A 110 7.88 14.04 -7.56
C LEU A 110 7.20 12.83 -6.93
N VAL A 111 7.88 11.68 -6.89
CA VAL A 111 7.33 10.46 -6.27
C VAL A 111 7.35 10.56 -4.75
N TYR A 112 8.41 11.12 -4.15
CA TYR A 112 8.65 11.24 -2.70
C TYR A 112 9.06 12.66 -2.27
N PRO A 113 8.16 13.65 -2.38
CA PRO A 113 8.47 15.04 -2.02
C PRO A 113 8.88 15.22 -0.55
N GLY A 114 8.39 14.39 0.38
CA GLY A 114 8.74 14.48 1.80
C GLY A 114 10.25 14.27 2.11
N SER A 115 11.00 13.64 1.19
CA SER A 115 12.45 13.48 1.29
C SER A 115 13.27 14.69 0.84
N VAL A 116 12.62 15.70 0.24
CA VAL A 116 13.31 16.89 -0.23
C VAL A 116 13.71 17.73 0.98
N SER A 117 15.03 17.89 1.20
CA SER A 117 15.55 18.57 2.39
C SER A 117 14.92 19.94 2.68
N LEU A 118 14.56 20.71 1.65
CA LEU A 118 13.89 22.00 1.83
C LEU A 118 12.48 21.84 2.42
N MET A 119 11.71 20.87 1.93
CA MET A 119 10.38 20.55 2.44
C MET A 119 10.47 19.99 3.87
N THR A 120 11.38 19.04 4.12
CA THR A 120 11.58 18.47 5.46
C THR A 120 11.96 19.54 6.48
N ARG A 121 12.83 20.49 6.13
CA ARG A 121 13.19 21.62 7.01
C ARG A 121 12.01 22.55 7.30
N ALA A 122 11.17 22.82 6.30
CA ALA A 122 9.99 23.66 6.50
C ALA A 122 8.95 23.01 7.40
N LEU A 123 8.81 21.68 7.34
CA LEU A 123 7.88 20.92 8.16
C LEU A 123 8.43 20.61 9.56
N LEU A 124 9.72 20.82 9.81
CA LEU A 124 10.40 20.35 11.01
C LEU A 124 9.71 20.78 12.33
N PRO A 125 9.24 22.03 12.51
CA PRO A 125 8.55 22.41 13.75
C PRO A 125 7.22 21.67 13.94
N LEU A 126 6.49 21.38 12.85
CA LEU A 126 5.26 20.58 12.91
C LEU A 126 5.57 19.13 13.27
N LEU A 127 6.65 18.56 12.72
CA LEU A 127 7.08 17.21 13.05
C LEU A 127 7.50 17.10 14.52
N GLN A 128 8.25 18.08 15.04
CA GLN A 128 8.64 18.12 16.45
C GLN A 128 7.41 18.19 17.36
N GLN A 129 6.47 19.09 17.06
CA GLN A 129 5.23 19.21 17.81
C GLN A 129 4.40 17.91 17.76
N GLY A 130 4.32 17.26 16.60
CA GLY A 130 3.64 15.97 16.45
C GLY A 130 4.30 14.87 17.28
N GLN A 131 5.63 14.81 17.26
CA GLN A 131 6.41 13.86 18.04
C GLN A 131 6.22 14.09 19.56
N GLU A 132 6.30 15.34 20.03
CA GLU A 132 6.07 15.72 21.43
C GLU A 132 4.66 15.32 21.86
N ARG A 133 3.64 15.62 21.05
CA ARG A 133 2.26 15.21 21.29
C ARG A 133 2.14 13.68 21.45
N LEU A 134 2.79 12.90 20.59
CA LEU A 134 2.76 11.44 20.68
C LEU A 134 3.41 10.93 21.97
N VAL A 135 4.53 11.53 22.39
CA VAL A 135 5.23 11.16 23.62
C VAL A 135 4.42 11.55 24.86
N GLU A 136 4.00 12.82 24.96
CA GLU A 136 3.39 13.37 26.16
C GLU A 136 1.96 12.87 26.36
N ARG A 137 1.14 12.87 25.31
CA ARG A 137 -0.30 12.54 25.40
C ARG A 137 -0.57 11.05 25.24
N TYR A 138 0.23 10.35 24.44
CA TYR A 138 -0.01 8.95 24.09
C TYR A 138 1.07 7.99 24.58
N HIS A 139 2.00 8.48 25.41
CA HIS A 139 3.11 7.69 25.97
C HIS A 139 3.93 6.98 24.89
N GLY A 140 4.08 7.65 23.74
CA GLY A 140 4.84 7.15 22.59
C GLY A 140 6.29 6.86 22.94
N ARG A 141 6.78 5.72 22.47
CA ARG A 141 8.15 5.26 22.63
C ARG A 141 8.86 5.31 21.29
N ARG A 142 9.76 6.28 21.13
CA ARG A 142 10.58 6.42 19.93
C ARG A 142 11.67 5.36 19.88
N ALA A 143 11.90 4.77 18.72
CA ALA A 143 12.95 3.79 18.48
C ALA A 143 13.66 4.02 17.14
N LYS A 144 14.98 3.81 17.12
CA LYS A 144 15.78 3.75 15.90
C LYS A 144 15.97 2.30 15.49
N LEU A 145 15.54 1.95 14.29
CA LEU A 145 15.75 0.63 13.69
C LEU A 145 16.83 0.71 12.62
N VAL A 146 17.62 -0.34 12.41
CA VAL A 146 18.61 -0.39 11.31
C VAL A 146 18.20 -1.45 10.30
N ALA A 147 17.86 -1.00 9.08
CA ALA A 147 17.49 -1.84 7.95
C ALA A 147 18.70 -2.54 7.32
N CYS A 148 18.45 -3.51 6.43
CA CYS A 148 19.49 -4.33 5.82
C CYS A 148 20.44 -3.59 4.87
N ASP A 149 20.02 -2.45 4.36
CA ASP A 149 20.85 -1.52 3.57
C ASP A 149 21.59 -0.50 4.44
N GLY A 150 21.52 -0.63 5.77
CA GLY A 150 22.17 0.25 6.73
C GLY A 150 21.40 1.55 7.02
N ASN A 151 20.23 1.75 6.40
CA ASN A 151 19.41 2.93 6.72
C ASN A 151 18.89 2.85 8.17
N GLU A 152 19.04 3.94 8.89
CA GLU A 152 18.43 4.14 10.20
C GLU A 152 16.99 4.65 10.00
N ILE A 153 16.02 3.91 10.52
CA ILE A 153 14.59 4.19 10.38
C ILE A 153 14.06 4.71 11.71
N ASP A 154 13.44 5.89 11.66
CA ASP A 154 12.80 6.51 12.82
C ASP A 154 11.37 6.00 12.99
N THR A 155 11.06 5.55 14.20
CA THR A 155 9.77 4.92 14.53
C THR A 155 9.23 5.40 15.86
N MET A 156 7.91 5.34 16.02
CA MET A 156 7.20 5.68 17.24
C MET A 156 6.15 4.62 17.56
N PHE A 157 6.23 4.03 18.75
CA PHE A 157 5.32 2.99 19.21
C PHE A 157 4.44 3.46 20.36
N MET A 158 3.13 3.28 20.24
CA MET A 158 2.15 3.50 21.31
C MET A 158 1.55 2.16 21.73
N ASP A 159 1.85 1.72 22.95
CA ASP A 159 1.37 0.45 23.51
C ASP A 159 0.05 0.65 24.25
N ARG A 160 -1.00 -0.03 23.80
CA ARG A 160 -2.34 0.01 24.40
C ARG A 160 -2.77 -1.31 25.01
N ARG A 161 -1.88 -2.30 25.13
CA ARG A 161 -2.22 -3.62 25.67
C ARG A 161 -2.69 -3.58 27.12
N GLN A 162 -2.23 -2.62 27.92
CA GLN A 162 -2.67 -2.44 29.31
C GLN A 162 -4.09 -1.85 29.43
N HIS A 163 -4.56 -1.15 28.40
CA HIS A 163 -5.88 -0.52 28.35
C HIS A 163 -6.56 -0.83 27.01
N PRO A 164 -6.91 -2.11 26.76
CA PRO A 164 -7.26 -2.57 25.41
C PRO A 164 -8.63 -2.09 24.91
N GLY A 165 -9.41 -1.42 25.76
CA GLY A 165 -10.78 -0.99 25.46
C GLY A 165 -11.79 -2.15 25.43
N SER A 166 -13.08 -1.82 25.33
CA SER A 166 -14.19 -2.80 25.33
C SER A 166 -14.13 -3.81 24.17
N HIS A 167 -13.57 -3.40 23.03
CA HIS A 167 -13.43 -4.24 21.83
C HIS A 167 -12.06 -4.91 21.69
N GLY A 168 -11.18 -4.77 22.69
CA GLY A 168 -9.84 -5.36 22.66
C GLY A 168 -8.90 -4.75 21.61
N HIS A 169 -9.19 -3.55 21.09
CA HIS A 169 -8.40 -2.89 20.03
C HIS A 169 -6.93 -2.75 20.42
N GLY A 170 -6.63 -2.42 21.68
CA GLY A 170 -5.24 -2.25 22.14
C GLY A 170 -4.39 -3.51 22.09
N LEU A 171 -4.99 -4.70 21.97
CA LEU A 171 -4.27 -5.97 21.79
C LEU A 171 -3.73 -6.16 20.37
N ARG A 172 -4.26 -5.40 19.41
CA ARG A 172 -3.82 -5.41 18.01
C ARG A 172 -2.88 -4.24 17.75
N LEU A 173 -1.83 -4.51 16.98
CA LEU A 173 -0.90 -3.51 16.50
C LEU A 173 -1.29 -3.08 15.09
N VAL A 174 -1.45 -1.79 14.85
CA VAL A 174 -1.54 -1.22 13.51
C VAL A 174 -0.17 -0.63 13.15
N ILE A 175 0.46 -1.16 12.10
CA ILE A 175 1.66 -0.56 11.50
C ILE A 175 1.20 0.42 10.43
N CYS A 176 1.54 1.69 10.60
CA CYS A 176 1.10 2.78 9.73
C CYS A 176 2.16 3.10 8.67
N CYS A 177 1.82 2.88 7.41
CA CYS A 177 2.63 3.18 6.24
C CYS A 177 2.14 4.47 5.60
N GLU A 178 2.98 5.50 5.65
CA GLU A 178 2.65 6.87 5.25
C GLU A 178 2.65 7.10 3.73
N GLY A 179 2.04 8.22 3.32
CA GLY A 179 2.08 8.68 1.93
C GLY A 179 3.40 9.34 1.55
N ASN A 180 3.53 9.77 0.31
CA ASN A 180 4.77 10.33 -0.24
C ASN A 180 5.23 11.70 0.29
N ALA A 181 4.37 12.36 1.05
CA ALA A 181 4.66 13.55 1.85
C ALA A 181 4.19 13.36 3.31
N GLY A 182 3.86 12.11 3.69
CA GLY A 182 3.39 11.76 5.01
C GLY A 182 4.56 11.47 5.95
N PHE A 183 4.32 11.75 7.23
CA PHE A 183 5.25 11.50 8.33
C PHE A 183 4.44 10.94 9.49
N TYR A 184 4.96 9.97 10.24
CA TYR A 184 4.19 9.35 11.32
C TYR A 184 3.74 10.36 12.38
N GLU A 185 4.46 11.47 12.52
CA GLU A 185 4.20 12.54 13.47
C GLU A 185 2.86 13.26 13.21
N MET A 186 2.37 13.26 11.97
CA MET A 186 1.20 14.03 11.54
C MET A 186 0.34 13.36 10.46
N GLY A 187 0.60 12.09 10.16
CA GLY A 187 0.01 11.36 9.04
C GLY A 187 -1.12 10.40 9.41
N CYS A 188 -1.17 9.26 8.72
CA CYS A 188 -2.26 8.28 8.82
C CYS A 188 -2.33 7.57 10.19
N LEU A 189 -1.29 7.71 11.02
CA LEU A 189 -1.20 7.18 12.37
C LEU A 189 -2.33 7.60 13.32
N SER A 190 -2.87 8.81 13.16
CA SER A 190 -3.86 9.38 14.10
C SER A 190 -5.14 8.55 14.20
N ALA A 191 -5.70 8.09 13.08
CA ALA A 191 -6.97 7.39 13.03
C ALA A 191 -6.98 6.07 13.83
N PRO A 192 -6.09 5.09 13.59
CA PRO A 192 -6.03 3.88 14.40
C PRO A 192 -5.63 4.17 15.85
N LEU A 193 -4.81 5.20 16.09
CA LEU A 193 -4.45 5.61 17.44
C LEU A 193 -5.69 6.14 18.17
N GLU A 194 -6.50 7.00 17.58
CA GLU A 194 -7.68 7.54 18.25
C GLU A 194 -8.81 6.49 18.36
N ALA A 195 -8.83 5.49 17.45
CA ALA A 195 -9.72 4.33 17.53
C ALA A 195 -9.33 3.29 18.62
N GLY A 196 -8.23 3.52 19.35
CA GLY A 196 -7.86 2.72 20.53
C GLY A 196 -6.89 1.55 20.27
N TYR A 197 -6.31 1.43 19.08
CA TYR A 197 -5.34 0.36 18.77
C TYR A 197 -3.96 0.63 19.38
N SER A 198 -3.13 -0.40 19.54
CA SER A 198 -1.68 -0.17 19.63
C SER A 198 -1.18 0.24 18.24
N VAL A 199 -0.25 1.18 18.14
CA VAL A 199 0.17 1.71 16.83
C VAL A 199 1.68 1.83 16.74
N LEU A 200 2.25 1.46 15.59
CA LEU A 200 3.65 1.66 15.23
C LEU A 200 3.73 2.52 13.96
N GLY A 201 4.17 3.76 14.14
CA GLY A 201 4.51 4.67 13.05
C GLY A 201 5.96 4.57 12.66
N TRP A 202 6.27 4.81 11.38
CA TRP A 202 7.63 4.87 10.88
C TRP A 202 7.75 5.86 9.72
N ASN A 203 8.94 6.41 9.52
CA ASN A 203 9.23 7.33 8.42
C ASN A 203 10.04 6.62 7.32
N HIS A 204 9.66 6.83 6.06
CA HIS A 204 10.39 6.37 4.87
C HIS A 204 11.89 6.72 4.93
N PRO A 205 12.78 5.96 4.27
CA PRO A 205 14.17 6.38 4.10
C PRO A 205 14.29 7.80 3.53
N GLY A 206 15.05 8.65 4.20
CA GLY A 206 15.21 10.07 3.87
C GLY A 206 14.09 11.00 4.35
N PHE A 207 13.11 10.52 5.11
CA PHE A 207 12.04 11.34 5.71
C PHE A 207 12.29 11.57 7.19
N GLY A 208 12.03 12.78 7.66
CA GLY A 208 12.07 13.12 9.09
C GLY A 208 13.42 12.74 9.69
N GLY A 209 13.40 11.83 10.66
CA GLY A 209 14.62 11.30 11.28
C GLY A 209 15.32 10.19 10.53
N SER A 210 14.65 9.53 9.59
CA SER A 210 15.20 8.39 8.87
C SER A 210 16.32 8.83 7.91
N THR A 211 17.39 8.05 7.85
CA THR A 211 18.50 8.29 6.90
C THR A 211 18.19 7.71 5.51
N GLY A 212 19.09 7.95 4.56
CA GLY A 212 18.99 7.37 3.21
C GLY A 212 18.18 8.22 2.25
N VAL A 213 17.69 7.57 1.18
CA VAL A 213 16.86 8.18 0.14
C VAL A 213 15.74 7.23 -0.25
N PRO A 214 14.53 7.72 -0.59
CA PRO A 214 13.41 6.86 -0.87
C PRO A 214 13.51 6.24 -2.27
N PHE A 215 13.44 4.91 -2.30
CA PHE A 215 13.23 4.09 -3.48
C PHE A 215 12.43 2.85 -3.05
N PRO A 216 11.69 2.19 -3.96
CA PRO A 216 10.88 1.03 -3.61
C PRO A 216 11.64 -0.05 -2.82
N GLN A 217 12.91 -0.32 -3.20
CA GLN A 217 13.72 -1.30 -2.49
C GLN A 217 14.12 -0.85 -1.07
N HIS A 218 14.44 0.43 -0.86
CA HIS A 218 14.78 0.94 0.48
C HIS A 218 13.54 0.96 1.38
N ASP A 219 12.38 1.29 0.81
CA ASP A 219 11.09 1.21 1.50
C ASP A 219 10.75 -0.23 1.93
N ALA A 220 10.99 -1.21 1.04
CA ALA A 220 10.85 -2.62 1.37
C ALA A 220 11.80 -3.04 2.52
N ASN A 221 13.08 -2.63 2.45
CA ASN A 221 14.07 -2.92 3.49
C ASN A 221 13.71 -2.28 4.84
N ALA A 222 13.17 -1.06 4.82
CA ALA A 222 12.70 -0.37 6.02
C ALA A 222 11.46 -1.06 6.61
N MET A 223 10.49 -1.42 5.76
CA MET A 223 9.30 -2.14 6.17
C MET A 223 9.64 -3.51 6.79
N ASP A 224 10.62 -4.22 6.23
CA ASP A 224 11.10 -5.49 6.76
C ASP A 224 11.54 -5.39 8.23
N VAL A 225 12.44 -4.45 8.55
CA VAL A 225 12.91 -4.26 9.93
C VAL A 225 11.80 -3.76 10.86
N VAL A 226 10.83 -2.99 10.36
CA VAL A 226 9.65 -2.54 11.12
C VAL A 226 8.75 -3.73 11.50
N VAL A 227 8.46 -4.64 10.57
CA VAL A 227 7.71 -5.88 10.87
C VAL A 227 8.48 -6.75 11.86
N GLN A 228 9.77 -6.97 11.64
CA GLN A 228 10.59 -7.78 12.53
C GLN A 228 10.65 -7.19 13.94
N TYR A 229 10.79 -5.87 14.07
CA TYR A 229 10.72 -5.19 15.36
C TYR A 229 9.38 -5.44 16.07
N ALA A 230 8.27 -5.31 15.35
CA ALA A 230 6.93 -5.59 15.89
C ALA A 230 6.78 -7.03 16.41
N LEU A 231 7.27 -8.01 15.65
CA LEU A 231 7.13 -9.42 15.99
C LEU A 231 8.11 -9.88 17.09
N HIS A 232 9.38 -9.48 16.97
CA HIS A 232 10.45 -10.05 17.79
C HIS A 232 10.81 -9.22 19.01
N ARG A 233 10.62 -7.89 18.96
CA ARG A 233 10.97 -6.98 20.07
C ARG A 233 9.76 -6.41 20.80
N LEU A 234 8.67 -6.13 20.08
CA LEU A 234 7.41 -5.71 20.69
C LEU A 234 6.50 -6.88 21.06
N HIS A 235 6.82 -8.09 20.57
CA HIS A 235 6.15 -9.36 20.88
C HIS A 235 4.66 -9.37 20.51
N PHE A 236 4.27 -8.75 19.40
CA PHE A 236 2.94 -8.97 18.82
C PHE A 236 2.93 -10.27 18.02
N SER A 237 1.87 -11.07 18.18
CA SER A 237 1.64 -12.23 17.31
C SER A 237 1.28 -11.76 15.91
N ARG A 238 1.66 -12.52 14.87
CA ARG A 238 1.38 -12.15 13.47
C ARG A 238 -0.11 -11.88 13.23
N ALA A 239 -0.99 -12.71 13.80
CA ALA A 239 -2.44 -12.56 13.72
C ALA A 239 -3.00 -11.27 14.35
N HIS A 240 -2.25 -10.63 15.25
CA HIS A 240 -2.63 -9.35 15.87
C HIS A 240 -1.98 -8.13 15.22
N VAL A 241 -1.17 -8.32 14.18
CA VAL A 241 -0.56 -7.22 13.42
C VAL A 241 -1.42 -6.91 12.20
N VAL A 242 -1.85 -5.66 12.09
CA VAL A 242 -2.58 -5.08 10.97
C VAL A 242 -1.66 -4.10 10.27
N VAL A 243 -1.56 -4.18 8.95
CA VAL A 243 -0.79 -3.20 8.17
C VAL A 243 -1.76 -2.22 7.54
N TYR A 244 -1.52 -0.93 7.74
CA TYR A 244 -2.35 0.16 7.25
C TYR A 244 -1.54 1.05 6.32
N GLY A 245 -1.89 1.07 5.03
CA GLY A 245 -1.22 1.89 4.03
C GLY A 245 -2.09 3.03 3.52
N TRP A 246 -1.56 4.25 3.57
CA TRP A 246 -2.20 5.41 2.97
C TRP A 246 -1.47 5.85 1.70
N SER A 247 -2.19 6.03 0.59
CA SER A 247 -1.62 6.51 -0.67
C SER A 247 -0.43 5.66 -1.14
N VAL A 248 0.75 6.25 -1.35
CA VAL A 248 2.02 5.56 -1.67
C VAL A 248 2.41 4.51 -0.62
N GLY A 249 2.06 4.70 0.64
CA GLY A 249 2.24 3.70 1.71
C GLY A 249 1.48 2.40 1.47
N GLY A 250 0.53 2.38 0.52
CA GLY A 250 -0.07 1.14 0.04
C GLY A 250 0.95 0.16 -0.53
N PHE A 251 2.03 0.64 -1.16
CA PHE A 251 3.10 -0.22 -1.67
C PHE A 251 3.85 -0.95 -0.55
N THR A 252 4.29 -0.24 0.49
CA THR A 252 4.98 -0.88 1.62
C THR A 252 4.04 -1.78 2.40
N ALA A 253 2.76 -1.39 2.53
CA ALA A 253 1.76 -2.21 3.18
C ALA A 253 1.51 -3.54 2.44
N THR A 254 1.30 -3.50 1.12
CA THR A 254 1.13 -4.73 0.32
C THR A 254 2.39 -5.56 0.27
N TRP A 255 3.57 -4.93 0.22
CA TRP A 255 4.86 -5.64 0.27
C TRP A 255 5.03 -6.41 1.58
N ALA A 256 4.67 -5.78 2.72
CA ALA A 256 4.72 -6.41 4.03
C ALA A 256 3.82 -7.64 4.08
N THR A 257 2.57 -7.54 3.62
CA THR A 257 1.62 -8.64 3.68
C THR A 257 1.89 -9.74 2.66
N MET A 258 2.50 -9.42 1.51
CA MET A 258 3.02 -10.41 0.57
C MET A 258 4.18 -11.20 1.17
N THR A 259 5.11 -10.51 1.85
CA THR A 259 6.32 -11.11 2.43
C THR A 259 6.03 -11.87 3.73
N TYR A 260 5.07 -11.38 4.51
CA TYR A 260 4.60 -11.95 5.77
C TYR A 260 3.11 -12.34 5.65
N PRO A 261 2.78 -13.42 4.92
CA PRO A 261 1.39 -13.76 4.61
C PRO A 261 0.53 -14.16 5.82
N GLY A 262 1.14 -14.36 7.00
CA GLY A 262 0.42 -14.62 8.26
C GLY A 262 0.09 -13.39 9.09
N LEU A 263 0.36 -12.16 8.61
CA LEU A 263 -0.10 -10.94 9.27
C LEU A 263 -1.63 -10.87 9.26
N GLY A 264 -2.22 -10.36 10.34
CA GLY A 264 -3.64 -10.49 10.64
C GLY A 264 -4.60 -9.81 9.66
N ALA A 265 -4.25 -8.63 9.14
CA ALA A 265 -5.10 -7.90 8.19
C ALA A 265 -4.34 -6.82 7.41
N LEU A 266 -4.93 -6.41 6.29
CA LEU A 266 -4.48 -5.28 5.47
C LEU A 266 -5.61 -4.25 5.29
N VAL A 267 -5.31 -2.99 5.60
CA VAL A 267 -6.19 -1.84 5.32
C VAL A 267 -5.46 -0.90 4.37
N LEU A 268 -6.10 -0.54 3.27
CA LEU A 268 -5.52 0.35 2.25
C LEU A 268 -6.44 1.55 2.04
N ASP A 269 -5.96 2.75 2.39
CA ASP A 269 -6.71 4.01 2.26
C ASP A 269 -6.14 4.89 1.16
N ALA A 270 -7.03 5.36 0.27
CA ALA A 270 -6.70 6.32 -0.77
C ALA A 270 -5.49 5.92 -1.62
N THR A 271 -5.32 4.61 -1.85
CA THR A 271 -4.20 4.05 -2.60
C THR A 271 -4.58 3.79 -4.06
N PHE A 272 -3.67 3.17 -4.82
CA PHE A 272 -3.80 2.90 -6.24
C PHE A 272 -3.28 1.50 -6.60
N ASP A 273 -3.59 1.03 -7.79
CA ASP A 273 -3.14 -0.27 -8.30
C ASP A 273 -1.74 -0.24 -8.91
N ASP A 274 -1.41 0.83 -9.62
CA ASP A 274 -0.15 1.01 -10.36
C ASP A 274 0.22 2.50 -10.45
N LEU A 275 1.52 2.83 -10.33
CA LEU A 275 1.98 4.22 -10.39
C LEU A 275 1.94 4.82 -11.80
N VAL A 276 2.09 4.03 -12.87
CA VAL A 276 2.25 4.54 -14.24
C VAL A 276 1.08 5.42 -14.69
N PRO A 277 -0.20 5.03 -14.51
CA PRO A 277 -1.34 5.89 -14.88
C PRO A 277 -1.33 7.25 -14.17
N LEU A 278 -0.90 7.29 -12.90
CA LEU A 278 -0.81 8.53 -12.12
C LEU A 278 0.37 9.40 -12.56
N ALA A 279 1.54 8.80 -12.81
CA ALA A 279 2.69 9.52 -13.34
C ALA A 279 2.39 10.15 -14.72
N LEU A 280 1.69 9.42 -15.60
CA LEU A 280 1.26 9.94 -16.90
C LEU A 280 0.18 11.02 -16.81
N LYS A 281 -0.62 11.06 -15.74
CA LYS A 281 -1.54 12.17 -15.46
C LYS A 281 -0.78 13.46 -15.13
N VAL A 282 0.39 13.38 -14.51
CA VAL A 282 1.18 14.56 -14.11
C VAL A 282 2.17 15.01 -15.20
N MET A 283 2.84 14.06 -15.87
CA MET A 283 3.96 14.36 -16.76
C MET A 283 3.55 14.75 -18.20
N PRO A 284 4.32 15.59 -18.92
CA PRO A 284 4.01 15.95 -20.30
C PRO A 284 3.83 14.74 -21.22
N HIS A 285 2.83 14.78 -22.11
CA HIS A 285 2.54 13.64 -23.01
C HIS A 285 3.70 13.29 -23.95
N SER A 286 4.51 14.28 -24.34
CA SER A 286 5.72 14.09 -25.15
C SER A 286 6.76 13.19 -24.47
N TRP A 287 6.71 13.05 -23.15
CA TRP A 287 7.67 12.25 -22.37
C TRP A 287 7.13 10.87 -21.98
N LYS A 288 5.97 10.46 -22.50
CA LYS A 288 5.29 9.20 -22.13
C LYS A 288 6.24 8.00 -22.08
N GLY A 289 7.04 7.78 -23.12
CA GLY A 289 7.96 6.64 -23.20
C GLY A 289 9.03 6.67 -22.08
N LEU A 290 9.65 7.82 -21.86
CA LEU A 290 10.65 8.00 -20.81
C LEU A 290 10.05 7.85 -19.41
N VAL A 291 8.87 8.41 -19.17
CA VAL A 291 8.17 8.32 -17.87
C VAL A 291 7.79 6.88 -17.56
N VAL A 292 7.18 6.16 -18.51
CA VAL A 292 6.84 4.74 -18.34
C VAL A 292 8.10 3.94 -18.03
N ARG A 293 9.18 4.15 -18.79
CA ARG A 293 10.46 3.48 -18.56
C ARG A 293 10.99 3.76 -17.15
N THR A 294 11.06 5.04 -16.77
CA THR A 294 11.59 5.49 -15.47
C THR A 294 10.81 4.90 -14.31
N VAL A 295 9.47 4.95 -14.38
CA VAL A 295 8.60 4.36 -13.36
C VAL A 295 8.82 2.85 -13.27
N ARG A 296 8.81 2.14 -14.40
CA ARG A 296 8.96 0.67 -14.40
C ARG A 296 10.35 0.20 -13.96
N GLU A 297 11.40 0.95 -14.25
CA GLU A 297 12.78 0.58 -13.91
C GLU A 297 13.18 0.99 -12.48
N HIS A 298 12.67 2.12 -11.98
CA HIS A 298 13.16 2.72 -10.72
C HIS A 298 12.09 2.94 -9.64
N PHE A 299 10.81 3.02 -10.02
CA PHE A 299 9.69 3.30 -9.12
C PHE A 299 8.50 2.38 -9.37
N ASN A 300 8.74 1.07 -9.55
CA ASN A 300 7.69 0.12 -9.87
C ASN A 300 6.83 -0.18 -8.63
N LEU A 301 5.90 0.72 -8.31
CA LEU A 301 4.93 0.54 -7.24
C LEU A 301 3.76 -0.31 -7.75
N ASN A 302 3.95 -1.63 -7.74
CA ASN A 302 3.01 -2.64 -8.24
C ASN A 302 2.04 -3.14 -7.15
N VAL A 303 1.31 -2.21 -6.53
CA VAL A 303 0.44 -2.46 -5.36
C VAL A 303 -0.57 -3.59 -5.62
N ALA A 304 -1.21 -3.61 -6.80
CA ALA A 304 -2.21 -4.64 -7.11
C ALA A 304 -1.61 -6.06 -7.23
N GLU A 305 -0.39 -6.19 -7.79
CA GLU A 305 0.29 -7.49 -7.91
C GLU A 305 0.64 -8.02 -6.52
N GLN A 306 1.23 -7.18 -5.67
CA GLN A 306 1.58 -7.54 -4.29
C GLN A 306 0.33 -7.86 -3.45
N LEU A 307 -0.75 -7.09 -3.65
CA LEU A 307 -2.02 -7.30 -2.97
C LEU A 307 -2.60 -8.69 -3.27
N CYS A 308 -2.49 -9.16 -4.51
CA CYS A 308 -3.01 -10.47 -4.91
C CYS A 308 -2.28 -11.62 -4.21
N CYS A 309 -1.01 -11.42 -3.80
CA CYS A 309 -0.25 -12.44 -3.08
C CYS A 309 -0.63 -12.58 -1.60
N TYR A 310 -1.39 -11.64 -1.02
CA TYR A 310 -1.79 -11.72 0.38
C TYR A 310 -3.08 -12.54 0.54
N PRO A 311 -3.07 -13.67 1.28
CA PRO A 311 -4.26 -14.50 1.46
C PRO A 311 -5.22 -14.00 2.55
N GLY A 312 -4.80 -13.07 3.41
CA GLY A 312 -5.59 -12.65 4.56
C GLY A 312 -6.70 -11.62 4.27
N PRO A 313 -7.36 -11.11 5.31
CA PRO A 313 -8.44 -10.12 5.20
C PRO A 313 -7.96 -8.75 4.65
N VAL A 314 -8.70 -8.18 3.68
CA VAL A 314 -8.36 -6.90 3.02
C VAL A 314 -9.56 -5.95 3.03
N LEU A 315 -9.33 -4.71 3.46
CA LEU A 315 -10.27 -3.59 3.33
C LEU A 315 -9.63 -2.46 2.53
N LEU A 316 -10.35 -1.99 1.51
CA LEU A 316 -10.00 -0.83 0.72
C LEU A 316 -10.90 0.34 1.15
N LEU A 317 -10.32 1.45 1.60
CA LEU A 317 -11.00 2.70 1.86
C LEU A 317 -10.83 3.62 0.63
N ARG A 318 -11.92 3.81 -0.12
CA ARG A 318 -11.94 4.68 -1.29
C ARG A 318 -12.52 6.04 -0.93
N ARG A 319 -11.68 7.06 -0.97
CA ARG A 319 -12.08 8.44 -0.78
C ARG A 319 -12.81 8.97 -2.01
N THR A 320 -14.05 9.41 -1.84
CA THR A 320 -14.93 9.76 -2.98
C THR A 320 -14.62 11.12 -3.59
N GLN A 321 -13.90 11.99 -2.86
CA GLN A 321 -13.48 13.32 -3.32
C GLN A 321 -11.97 13.37 -3.60
N ASP A 322 -11.38 12.23 -3.95
CA ASP A 322 -9.94 12.08 -4.21
C ASP A 322 -9.59 12.39 -5.67
N ASP A 323 -8.83 13.46 -5.87
CA ASP A 323 -8.29 13.88 -7.16
C ASP A 323 -6.83 13.46 -7.37
N VAL A 324 -6.13 13.01 -6.32
CA VAL A 324 -4.71 12.64 -6.35
C VAL A 324 -4.55 11.27 -6.99
N VAL A 325 -5.24 10.26 -6.48
CA VAL A 325 -5.19 8.88 -7.03
C VAL A 325 -6.29 8.64 -8.06
N SER A 326 -6.77 9.68 -8.72
CA SER A 326 -7.72 9.60 -9.82
C SER A 326 -7.05 9.92 -11.15
N THR A 327 -7.28 9.12 -12.19
CA THR A 327 -6.81 9.42 -13.55
C THR A 327 -7.74 10.34 -14.34
N SER A 328 -8.92 10.66 -13.80
CA SER A 328 -9.80 11.67 -14.39
C SER A 328 -9.20 13.07 -14.13
N GLY A 329 -9.11 13.91 -15.17
CA GLY A 329 -8.83 15.34 -14.97
C GLY A 329 -7.73 16.03 -15.78
N ARG A 330 -7.45 15.65 -17.05
CA ARG A 330 -6.67 16.56 -17.93
C ARG A 330 -7.49 17.58 -18.72
N LEU A 331 -8.77 17.32 -18.97
CA LEU A 331 -9.58 18.12 -19.92
C LEU A 331 -10.98 18.50 -19.42
N ARG A 332 -11.35 18.10 -18.19
CA ARG A 332 -12.60 18.52 -17.54
C ARG A 332 -12.35 18.57 -16.04
N PRO A 333 -12.78 19.65 -15.34
CA PRO A 333 -12.99 19.56 -13.91
C PRO A 333 -13.82 18.31 -13.63
N LEU A 334 -13.41 17.52 -12.64
CA LEU A 334 -14.26 16.44 -12.13
C LEU A 334 -15.63 17.06 -11.84
N SER A 335 -16.69 16.55 -12.47
CA SER A 335 -18.02 16.80 -11.95
C SER A 335 -18.03 16.33 -10.49
N PRO A 336 -18.67 17.07 -9.55
CA PRO A 336 -18.84 16.60 -8.19
C PRO A 336 -19.34 15.14 -8.20
N GLY A 337 -18.61 14.23 -7.55
CA GLY A 337 -18.93 12.78 -7.52
C GLY A 337 -18.32 11.92 -8.64
N GLY A 338 -17.37 12.43 -9.42
CA GLY A 338 -16.67 11.67 -10.48
C GLY A 338 -15.68 10.62 -9.97
N VAL A 339 -16.15 9.52 -9.38
CA VAL A 339 -15.30 8.45 -8.81
C VAL A 339 -14.76 7.45 -9.84
N GLU A 340 -15.18 7.53 -11.11
CA GLU A 340 -14.84 6.53 -12.15
C GLU A 340 -13.33 6.41 -12.37
N GLY A 341 -12.61 7.53 -12.31
CA GLY A 341 -11.16 7.56 -12.51
C GLY A 341 -10.32 7.17 -11.30
N ASN A 342 -10.92 6.94 -10.13
CA ASN A 342 -10.21 6.59 -8.91
C ASN A 342 -9.52 5.23 -9.06
N ARG A 343 -8.20 5.15 -8.84
CA ARG A 343 -7.40 3.94 -9.03
C ARG A 343 -7.68 2.83 -8.02
N GLY A 344 -8.33 3.16 -6.88
CA GLY A 344 -8.89 2.16 -5.97
C GLY A 344 -9.95 1.24 -6.64
N ASN A 345 -10.58 1.70 -7.72
CA ASN A 345 -11.52 0.89 -8.51
C ASN A 345 -10.81 -0.29 -9.19
N GLU A 346 -9.70 -0.01 -9.88
CA GLU A 346 -8.89 -1.06 -10.53
C GLU A 346 -8.26 -1.98 -9.50
N LEU A 347 -7.83 -1.45 -8.37
CA LEU A 347 -7.29 -2.24 -7.26
C LEU A 347 -8.33 -3.26 -6.74
N LEU A 348 -9.57 -2.83 -6.50
CA LEU A 348 -10.66 -3.74 -6.09
C LEU A 348 -10.93 -4.79 -7.17
N LEU A 349 -11.02 -4.38 -8.43
CA LEU A 349 -11.30 -5.30 -9.53
C LEU A 349 -10.23 -6.40 -9.62
N ARG A 350 -8.94 -6.02 -9.56
CA ARG A 350 -7.81 -6.96 -9.55
C ARG A 350 -7.87 -7.93 -8.37
N LEU A 351 -8.15 -7.43 -7.16
CA LEU A 351 -8.30 -8.26 -5.96
C LEU A 351 -9.42 -9.30 -6.14
N LEU A 352 -10.60 -8.87 -6.57
CA LEU A 352 -11.74 -9.77 -6.72
C LEU A 352 -11.56 -10.77 -7.86
N GLU A 353 -10.95 -10.35 -8.97
CA GLU A 353 -10.65 -11.23 -10.11
C GLU A 353 -9.65 -12.32 -9.74
N HIS A 354 -8.64 -11.96 -8.94
CA HIS A 354 -7.68 -12.92 -8.44
C HIS A 354 -8.33 -13.86 -7.42
N ARG A 355 -9.08 -13.33 -6.44
CA ARG A 355 -9.64 -14.16 -5.36
C ARG A 355 -10.84 -14.99 -5.80
N TYR A 356 -11.66 -14.50 -6.72
CA TYR A 356 -12.96 -15.09 -7.07
C TYR A 356 -13.18 -15.09 -8.60
N PRO A 357 -12.30 -15.71 -9.40
CA PRO A 357 -12.35 -15.61 -10.86
C PRO A 357 -13.67 -16.07 -11.48
N ALA A 358 -14.29 -17.12 -10.93
CA ALA A 358 -15.58 -17.62 -11.43
C ALA A 358 -16.76 -16.66 -11.11
N VAL A 359 -16.70 -15.94 -9.98
CA VAL A 359 -17.65 -14.87 -9.65
C VAL A 359 -17.45 -13.66 -10.53
N MET A 360 -16.19 -13.30 -10.76
CA MET A 360 -15.75 -12.14 -11.54
C MET A 360 -15.64 -12.40 -13.05
N ALA A 361 -16.21 -13.49 -13.53
CA ALA A 361 -16.53 -13.70 -14.94
C ALA A 361 -17.19 -12.45 -15.57
N PRO A 362 -17.23 -12.30 -16.91
CA PRO A 362 -17.57 -11.03 -17.57
C PRO A 362 -18.81 -10.31 -17.02
N GLU A 363 -19.86 -11.04 -16.62
CA GLU A 363 -21.07 -10.44 -16.04
C GLU A 363 -20.87 -9.89 -14.61
N GLY A 364 -20.05 -10.57 -13.81
CA GLY A 364 -19.62 -10.15 -12.47
C GLY A 364 -18.75 -8.91 -12.53
N ARG A 365 -17.69 -8.92 -13.35
CA ARG A 365 -16.84 -7.75 -13.60
C ARG A 365 -17.69 -6.56 -14.05
N ALA A 366 -18.55 -6.73 -15.04
CA ALA A 366 -19.39 -5.65 -15.57
C ALA A 366 -20.34 -5.04 -14.53
N VAL A 367 -20.90 -5.85 -13.61
CA VAL A 367 -21.79 -5.30 -12.57
C VAL A 367 -21.03 -4.54 -11.50
N VAL A 368 -19.85 -5.04 -11.09
CA VAL A 368 -18.98 -4.35 -10.12
C VAL A 368 -18.45 -3.05 -10.70
N THR A 369 -17.99 -3.03 -11.95
CA THR A 369 -17.58 -1.79 -12.64
C THR A 369 -18.70 -0.76 -12.69
N ARG A 370 -19.96 -1.16 -12.92
CA ARG A 370 -21.11 -0.23 -12.87
C ARG A 370 -21.38 0.28 -11.46
N TRP A 371 -21.26 -0.57 -10.44
CA TRP A 371 -21.42 -0.18 -9.05
C TRP A 371 -20.34 0.81 -8.60
N LEU A 372 -19.09 0.60 -9.03
CA LEU A 372 -17.96 1.51 -8.76
C LEU A 372 -18.16 2.92 -9.32
N ARG A 373 -19.06 3.12 -10.29
CA ARG A 373 -19.44 4.45 -10.80
C ARG A 373 -20.39 5.22 -9.88
N ALA A 374 -20.95 4.60 -8.85
CA ALA A 374 -21.77 5.29 -7.87
C ALA A 374 -20.90 6.29 -7.10
N GLY A 375 -21.21 7.59 -7.26
CA GLY A 375 -20.44 8.70 -6.72
C GLY A 375 -20.84 9.14 -5.31
N SER A 376 -21.89 8.53 -4.74
CA SER A 376 -22.33 8.78 -3.36
C SER A 376 -22.82 7.50 -2.69
N LEU A 377 -22.82 7.51 -1.35
CA LEU A 377 -23.31 6.40 -0.53
C LEU A 377 -24.79 6.05 -0.84
N ALA A 378 -25.61 7.07 -1.10
CA ALA A 378 -27.02 6.88 -1.47
C ALA A 378 -27.17 6.16 -2.82
N GLN A 379 -26.37 6.53 -3.82
CA GLN A 379 -26.37 5.86 -5.14
C GLN A 379 -25.89 4.41 -5.02
N GLU A 380 -24.86 4.18 -4.20
CA GLU A 380 -24.33 2.86 -3.92
C GLU A 380 -25.39 1.95 -3.28
N ALA A 381 -26.05 2.44 -2.23
CA ALA A 381 -27.11 1.73 -1.51
C ALA A 381 -28.30 1.43 -2.44
N ALA A 382 -28.74 2.40 -3.24
CA ALA A 382 -29.82 2.22 -4.21
C ALA A 382 -29.45 1.18 -5.28
N PHE A 383 -28.20 1.21 -5.78
CA PHE A 383 -27.71 0.22 -6.73
C PHE A 383 -27.68 -1.18 -6.12
N TYR A 384 -27.19 -1.32 -4.89
CA TYR A 384 -27.14 -2.60 -4.18
C TYR A 384 -28.55 -3.16 -3.94
N ALA A 385 -29.48 -2.32 -3.47
CA ALA A 385 -30.88 -2.69 -3.25
C ALA A 385 -31.58 -3.16 -4.53
N ARG A 386 -31.30 -2.53 -5.67
CA ARG A 386 -31.88 -2.91 -6.98
C ARG A 386 -31.56 -4.35 -7.38
N TYR A 387 -30.39 -4.87 -7.03
CA TYR A 387 -30.01 -6.25 -7.36
C TYR A 387 -30.60 -7.30 -6.40
N ARG A 388 -31.22 -6.84 -5.29
CA ARG A 388 -31.77 -7.68 -4.21
C ARG A 388 -30.76 -8.75 -3.80
N VAL A 389 -29.58 -8.28 -3.37
CA VAL A 389 -28.51 -9.14 -2.88
C VAL A 389 -28.94 -9.70 -1.54
N ASP A 390 -28.92 -11.02 -1.43
CA ASP A 390 -29.24 -11.74 -0.20
C ASP A 390 -27.91 -12.03 0.50
N GLU A 391 -27.61 -11.28 1.56
CA GLU A 391 -26.34 -11.38 2.29
C GLU A 391 -26.20 -12.72 3.02
N GLU A 392 -27.29 -13.26 3.57
CA GLU A 392 -27.28 -14.55 4.27
C GLU A 392 -26.98 -15.69 3.31
N TRP A 393 -27.61 -15.68 2.13
CA TRP A 393 -27.30 -16.65 1.08
C TRP A 393 -25.85 -16.55 0.60
N CYS A 394 -25.31 -15.34 0.43
CA CYS A 394 -23.91 -15.15 0.03
C CYS A 394 -22.95 -15.70 1.09
N LEU A 395 -23.19 -15.40 2.37
CA LEU A 395 -22.38 -15.90 3.48
C LEU A 395 -22.46 -17.42 3.60
N ALA A 396 -23.66 -18.00 3.55
CA ALA A 396 -23.85 -19.44 3.61
C ALA A 396 -23.14 -20.17 2.48
N LEU A 397 -23.22 -19.64 1.24
CA LEU A 397 -22.52 -20.18 0.09
C LEU A 397 -20.99 -20.14 0.26
N LEU A 398 -20.44 -19.00 0.71
CA LEU A 398 -19.00 -18.84 0.91
C LEU A 398 -18.49 -19.74 2.04
N ARG A 399 -19.20 -19.83 3.17
CA ARG A 399 -18.85 -20.72 4.28
C ARG A 399 -18.89 -22.19 3.87
N SER A 400 -19.93 -22.59 3.13
CA SER A 400 -20.04 -23.95 2.61
C SER A 400 -18.93 -24.28 1.61
N TYR A 401 -18.51 -23.31 0.80
CA TYR A 401 -17.39 -23.48 -0.12
C TYR A 401 -16.07 -23.64 0.65
N ARG A 402 -15.82 -22.76 1.62
CA ARG A 402 -14.63 -22.80 2.48
C ARG A 402 -14.52 -24.13 3.23
N ALA A 403 -15.59 -24.58 3.87
CA ALA A 403 -15.60 -25.85 4.61
C ALA A 403 -15.26 -27.05 3.71
N ARG A 404 -15.80 -27.11 2.48
CA ARG A 404 -15.43 -28.17 1.53
C ARG A 404 -13.96 -28.10 1.13
N CYS A 405 -13.42 -26.92 0.88
CA CYS A 405 -12.00 -26.77 0.57
C CYS A 405 -11.12 -27.18 1.76
N GLU A 406 -11.53 -26.85 2.99
CA GLU A 406 -10.83 -27.27 4.22
C GLU A 406 -10.87 -28.79 4.42
N GLU A 407 -11.96 -29.46 4.02
CA GLU A 407 -12.07 -30.93 4.03
C GLU A 407 -11.22 -31.61 2.94
N GLU A 408 -11.10 -30.99 1.76
CA GLU A 408 -10.32 -31.51 0.63
C GLU A 408 -8.81 -31.30 0.80
N LEU A 409 -8.38 -30.32 1.60
CA LEU A 409 -6.98 -30.05 1.88
C LEU A 409 -6.47 -30.98 3.00
N GLU A 410 -5.41 -31.74 2.72
CA GLU A 410 -4.70 -32.55 3.72
C GLU A 410 -3.43 -31.82 4.21
N GLY A 411 -3.12 -31.90 5.51
CA GLY A 411 -1.83 -31.46 6.06
C GLY A 411 -1.67 -29.94 6.27
N GLU A 412 -0.45 -29.40 6.07
CA GLU A 412 -0.08 -28.01 6.38
C GLU A 412 -0.83 -26.96 5.52
N GLU A 413 -1.30 -27.34 4.31
CA GLU A 413 -2.06 -26.44 3.43
C GLU A 413 -3.47 -26.12 3.96
N ALA A 414 -4.06 -27.04 4.73
CA ALA A 414 -5.34 -26.81 5.42
C ALA A 414 -5.23 -25.86 6.62
N GLN A 415 -4.01 -25.65 7.13
CA GLN A 415 -3.73 -24.97 8.40
C GLN A 415 -3.07 -23.60 8.25
N GLY A 416 -3.05 -23.04 7.03
CA GLY A 416 -2.62 -21.67 6.80
C GLY A 416 -3.36 -20.69 7.74
N PRO A 417 -2.72 -19.59 8.18
CA PRO A 417 -3.28 -18.68 9.19
C PRO A 417 -4.60 -18.00 8.79
N HIS A 418 -4.97 -18.11 7.50
CA HIS A 418 -6.18 -17.51 6.93
C HIS A 418 -7.10 -18.54 6.25
N GLY A 419 -6.86 -19.84 6.40
CA GLY A 419 -7.62 -20.90 5.73
C GLY A 419 -7.17 -21.17 4.29
N PRO A 420 -8.06 -21.72 3.43
CA PRO A 420 -7.69 -22.19 2.10
C PRO A 420 -7.25 -21.03 1.19
N ALA A 421 -6.15 -21.25 0.46
CA ALA A 421 -5.57 -20.25 -0.43
C ALA A 421 -6.53 -19.85 -1.56
N PHE A 422 -6.36 -18.62 -2.05
CA PHE A 422 -6.99 -18.15 -3.29
C PHE A 422 -6.20 -18.65 -4.51
N PRO A 423 -6.83 -18.78 -5.70
CA PRO A 423 -8.19 -18.39 -6.07
C PRO A 423 -9.28 -19.37 -5.61
N TRP A 424 -10.45 -18.84 -5.25
CA TRP A 424 -11.66 -19.63 -5.01
C TRP A 424 -12.51 -19.70 -6.27
N LEU A 425 -12.82 -20.93 -6.70
CA LEU A 425 -13.69 -21.21 -7.84
C LEU A 425 -15.18 -21.19 -7.47
N VAL A 426 -15.51 -20.62 -6.31
CA VAL A 426 -16.89 -20.32 -5.92
C VAL A 426 -17.56 -19.53 -7.03
N GLY A 427 -18.76 -19.92 -7.43
CA GLY A 427 -19.46 -19.33 -8.58
C GLY A 427 -19.52 -20.21 -9.83
N GLN A 428 -18.68 -21.25 -9.92
CA GLN A 428 -18.87 -22.30 -10.94
C GLN A 428 -20.25 -22.93 -10.81
N GLY A 429 -20.94 -23.11 -11.94
CA GLY A 429 -22.31 -23.63 -12.00
C GLY A 429 -23.39 -22.64 -11.54
N LEU A 430 -23.05 -21.44 -11.04
CA LEU A 430 -24.05 -20.43 -10.69
C LEU A 430 -24.58 -19.71 -11.93
N SER A 431 -25.89 -19.45 -11.94
CA SER A 431 -26.51 -18.60 -12.96
C SER A 431 -25.91 -17.19 -12.96
N SER A 432 -25.90 -16.52 -14.12
CA SER A 432 -25.34 -15.16 -14.22
C SER A 432 -25.98 -14.17 -13.24
N ARG A 433 -27.25 -14.37 -12.86
CA ARG A 433 -27.92 -13.56 -11.84
C ARG A 433 -27.31 -13.75 -10.45
N ARG A 434 -27.03 -15.00 -10.05
CA ARG A 434 -26.40 -15.32 -8.76
C ARG A 434 -24.95 -14.85 -8.72
N ARG A 435 -24.18 -15.03 -9.81
CA ARG A 435 -22.81 -14.49 -9.94
C ARG A 435 -22.76 -12.98 -9.75
N ARG A 436 -23.65 -12.22 -10.42
CA ARG A 436 -23.73 -10.75 -10.25
C ARG A 436 -24.01 -10.32 -8.79
N ARG A 437 -24.88 -11.03 -8.09
CA ARG A 437 -25.22 -10.72 -6.69
C ARG A 437 -24.04 -10.99 -5.76
N LEU A 438 -23.38 -12.14 -5.93
CA LEU A 438 -22.21 -12.50 -5.15
C LEU A 438 -21.03 -11.55 -5.43
N ALA A 439 -20.83 -11.12 -6.69
CA ALA A 439 -19.82 -10.14 -7.06
C ALA A 439 -20.05 -8.79 -6.34
N LEU A 440 -21.30 -8.30 -6.31
CA LEU A 440 -21.65 -7.07 -5.59
C LEU A 440 -21.49 -7.22 -4.08
N PHE A 441 -21.86 -8.37 -3.52
CA PHE A 441 -21.64 -8.67 -2.10
C PHE A 441 -20.16 -8.57 -1.74
N LEU A 442 -19.29 -9.28 -2.47
CA LEU A 442 -17.85 -9.28 -2.24
C LEU A 442 -17.23 -7.89 -2.43
N ALA A 443 -17.66 -7.15 -3.47
CA ALA A 443 -17.22 -5.78 -3.69
C ALA A 443 -17.51 -4.86 -2.49
N ARG A 444 -18.73 -4.94 -1.93
CA ARG A 444 -19.14 -4.16 -0.75
C ARG A 444 -18.44 -4.59 0.54
N LYS A 445 -18.04 -5.86 0.65
CA LYS A 445 -17.27 -6.34 1.82
C LYS A 445 -15.79 -5.93 1.77
N HIS A 446 -15.22 -5.74 0.58
CA HIS A 446 -13.82 -5.36 0.40
C HIS A 446 -13.58 -3.87 0.17
N LEU A 447 -14.59 -3.09 -0.21
CA LEU A 447 -14.46 -1.64 -0.44
C LEU A 447 -15.47 -0.88 0.41
N LYS A 448 -14.97 0.11 1.16
CA LYS A 448 -15.77 1.11 1.86
C LYS A 448 -15.50 2.49 1.27
N ASN A 449 -16.56 3.22 0.95
CA ASN A 449 -16.46 4.61 0.52
C ASN A 449 -16.37 5.54 1.74
N VAL A 450 -15.48 6.52 1.66
CA VAL A 450 -15.32 7.59 2.67
C VAL A 450 -15.50 8.94 1.96
N GLU A 451 -16.42 9.77 2.46
CA GLU A 451 -16.70 11.10 1.88
C GLU A 451 -15.65 12.12 2.32
N ALA A 452 -14.44 12.00 1.77
CA ALA A 452 -13.30 12.84 2.12
C ALA A 452 -12.40 13.11 0.90
N THR A 453 -11.59 14.16 0.99
CA THR A 453 -10.51 14.44 0.02
C THR A 453 -9.27 13.60 0.33
N HIS A 454 -8.29 13.53 -0.58
CA HIS A 454 -7.08 12.72 -0.38
C HIS A 454 -6.30 13.05 0.90
N PHE A 455 -6.23 14.33 1.27
CA PHE A 455 -5.42 14.83 2.40
C PHE A 455 -6.20 15.05 3.70
N SER A 456 -7.51 14.82 3.69
CA SER A 456 -8.29 14.91 4.94
C SER A 456 -7.81 13.85 5.95
N PRO A 457 -7.70 14.14 7.25
CA PRO A 457 -7.51 13.07 8.23
C PRO A 457 -8.62 12.03 8.11
N LEU A 458 -8.29 10.75 8.28
CA LEU A 458 -9.31 9.71 8.39
C LEU A 458 -9.89 9.79 9.82
N GLU A 459 -11.21 9.84 9.94
CA GLU A 459 -11.85 9.83 11.24
C GLU A 459 -11.64 8.47 11.96
N PRO A 460 -11.53 8.44 13.29
CA PRO A 460 -11.28 7.21 14.03
C PRO A 460 -12.32 6.12 13.78
N GLU A 461 -13.59 6.49 13.62
CA GLU A 461 -14.71 5.57 13.38
C GLU A 461 -14.69 4.96 11.97
N GLU A 462 -14.00 5.64 11.04
CA GLU A 462 -13.84 5.19 9.67
C GLU A 462 -12.77 4.11 9.55
N PHE A 463 -11.78 4.09 10.45
CA PHE A 463 -10.78 3.03 10.55
C PHE A 463 -11.39 1.74 11.11
N GLN A 464 -11.62 0.78 10.22
CA GLN A 464 -12.24 -0.51 10.56
C GLN A 464 -11.34 -1.65 10.10
N LEU A 465 -11.36 -2.75 10.84
CA LEU A 465 -10.70 -3.97 10.38
C LEU A 465 -11.49 -4.59 9.23
N PRO A 466 -10.80 -5.26 8.29
CA PRO A 466 -11.47 -5.97 7.22
C PRO A 466 -12.42 -7.06 7.74
N TRP A 467 -13.44 -7.35 6.95
CA TRP A 467 -14.33 -8.46 7.24
C TRP A 467 -13.59 -9.81 7.18
N GLY A 468 -13.99 -10.75 8.04
CA GLY A 468 -13.61 -12.17 7.97
C GLY A 468 -14.85 -13.02 7.71
N LEU A 469 -14.68 -14.12 6.97
CA LEU A 469 -15.76 -15.06 6.63
C LEU A 469 -16.09 -16.03 7.78
#